data_AF-A0A7V0VCF1-F1
#
_entry.id   AF-A0A7V0VCF1-F1
#
_cell.length_a   1.000
_cell.length_b   1.000
_cell.length_c   1.000
_cell.angle_alpha   90.00
_cell.angle_beta   90.00
_cell.angle_gamma   90.00
#
_symmetry.space_group_name_H-M   'P 1'
#
loop_
_entity.id
_entity.type
_entity.pdbx_description
1 polymer ?
#
loop_
_entity_poly.entity_id
_entity_poly.type
_entity_poly.pdbx_seq_one_letter_code
_entity_poly.pdbx_strand_id
1 'polypeptide(L)'
;MKKFFLISVVTLLVLSQYSFAQVKPGNTFLGPKVALGGVGKASLGYGLNAEYLLSNNLGVGFTGMYSGYSEDYNFFGASGTWSYSNIYIMGMVTYHFDVFGSPSFDTYGAFNLGYNVASASWKWNNNPYGAPQPASASVG
;
A
#
# COMPACT_ATOMS: atom_id res chain seq x y z
N MET A 1 -13.51 5.57 -16.97
CA MET A 1 -12.52 5.30 -15.91
C MET A 1 -11.70 6.54 -15.50
N LYS A 2 -11.12 7.31 -16.44
CA LYS A 2 -10.28 8.49 -16.12
C LYS A 2 -10.97 9.60 -15.30
N LYS A 3 -12.27 9.85 -15.53
CA LYS A 3 -13.04 10.89 -14.83
C LYS A 3 -13.30 10.56 -13.35
N PHE A 4 -13.54 9.28 -13.04
CA PHE A 4 -13.74 8.83 -11.65
C PHE A 4 -12.43 8.82 -10.85
N PHE A 5 -11.31 8.47 -11.49
CA PHE A 5 -9.97 8.56 -10.89
C PHE A 5 -9.62 10.01 -10.50
N LEU A 6 -9.88 10.97 -11.39
CA LEU A 6 -9.61 12.39 -11.13
C LEU A 6 -10.47 12.93 -9.97
N ILE A 7 -11.76 12.56 -9.90
CA ILE A 7 -12.65 12.96 -8.82
C ILE A 7 -12.17 12.40 -7.48
N SER A 8 -11.80 11.12 -7.40
CA SER A 8 -11.26 10.52 -6.17
C SER A 8 -9.96 11.18 -5.70
N VAL A 9 -9.03 11.49 -6.62
CA VAL A 9 -7.76 12.17 -6.28
C VAL A 9 -8.03 13.59 -5.75
N VAL A 10 -8.94 14.33 -6.37
CA VAL A 10 -9.31 15.69 -5.93
C VAL A 10 -10.04 15.65 -4.58
N THR A 11 -10.92 14.67 -4.33
CA THR A 11 -11.58 14.51 -3.02
C THR A 11 -10.58 14.19 -1.91
N LEU A 12 -9.58 13.34 -2.16
CA LEU A 12 -8.50 13.04 -1.21
C LEU A 12 -7.62 14.26 -0.90
N LEU A 13 -7.33 15.10 -1.89
CA LEU A 13 -6.54 16.33 -1.72
C LEU A 13 -7.30 17.43 -0.96
N VAL A 14 -8.63 17.49 -1.08
CA VAL A 14 -9.43 18.48 -0.34
C VAL A 14 -9.56 18.09 1.15
N LEU A 15 -9.51 16.79 1.46
CA LEU A 15 -9.58 16.31 2.84
C LEU A 15 -8.25 16.46 3.62
N SER A 16 -7.13 16.77 2.96
CA SER A 16 -5.82 16.89 3.62
C SER A 16 -5.51 18.27 4.22
N GLN A 17 -6.47 19.20 4.24
CA GLN A 17 -6.23 20.61 4.61
C GLN A 17 -6.44 20.93 6.11
N TYR A 18 -6.80 19.96 6.95
CA TYR A 18 -7.03 20.21 8.38
C TYR A 18 -6.36 19.17 9.28
N SER A 19 -5.12 19.42 9.69
CA SER A 19 -4.62 18.98 11.00
C SER A 19 -3.33 19.72 11.37
N PHE A 20 -3.48 20.88 12.01
CA PHE A 20 -2.45 21.46 12.90
C PHE A 20 -2.61 20.89 14.32
N ALA A 21 -2.94 19.61 14.46
CA ALA A 21 -3.22 19.00 15.75
C ALA A 21 -1.92 18.44 16.31
N GLN A 22 -1.32 19.19 17.23
CA GLN A 22 -0.36 18.70 18.21
C GLN A 22 -0.82 17.32 18.73
N VAL A 23 0.06 16.32 18.64
CA VAL A 23 -0.14 14.93 19.08
C VAL A 23 -0.71 14.93 20.50
N LYS A 24 -1.98 14.57 20.66
CA LYS A 24 -2.67 14.50 21.96
C LYS A 24 -3.34 13.14 22.10
N PRO A 25 -3.40 12.56 23.32
CA PRO A 25 -4.12 11.33 23.58
C PRO A 25 -5.57 11.47 23.13
N GLY A 26 -6.08 10.46 22.45
CA GLY A 26 -7.42 10.46 21.88
C GLY A 26 -7.52 11.03 20.46
N ASN A 27 -6.48 11.67 19.92
CA ASN A 27 -6.49 12.07 18.52
C ASN A 27 -6.44 10.84 17.61
N THR A 28 -7.13 10.94 16.48
CA THR A 28 -7.12 9.95 15.41
C THR A 28 -6.53 10.57 14.15
N PHE A 29 -5.62 9.86 13.49
CA PHE A 29 -5.01 10.27 12.24
C PHE A 29 -5.36 9.26 11.15
N LEU A 30 -5.64 9.77 9.95
CA LEU A 30 -5.83 8.98 8.75
C LEU A 30 -4.98 9.61 7.64
N GLY A 31 -4.13 8.82 7.01
CA GLY A 31 -3.20 9.35 6.02
C GLY A 31 -2.97 8.40 4.84
N PRO A 32 -2.57 8.94 3.68
CA PRO A 32 -2.01 8.13 2.61
C PRO A 32 -0.60 7.67 2.96
N LYS A 33 -0.25 6.46 2.51
CA LYS A 33 1.08 5.87 2.67
C LYS A 33 1.61 5.43 1.32
N VAL A 34 2.87 5.75 1.04
CA VAL A 34 3.62 5.23 -0.11
C VAL A 34 4.87 4.54 0.42
N ALA A 35 5.15 3.33 -0.06
CA ALA A 35 6.36 2.60 0.28
C ALA A 35 7.21 2.38 -0.98
N LEU A 36 8.52 2.57 -0.81
CA LEU A 36 9.54 2.20 -1.77
C LEU A 36 10.06 0.80 -1.40
N GLY A 37 10.16 -0.08 -2.39
CA GLY A 37 10.54 -1.48 -2.17
C GLY A 37 9.33 -2.32 -1.76
N GLY A 38 8.71 -2.98 -2.74
CA GLY A 38 7.69 -3.99 -2.53
C GLY A 38 8.27 -5.40 -2.51
N VAL A 39 7.40 -6.41 -2.45
CA VAL A 39 7.79 -7.82 -2.56
C VAL A 39 8.08 -8.16 -4.03
N GLY A 40 9.22 -8.81 -4.29
CA GLY A 40 9.65 -9.18 -5.63
C GLY A 40 10.16 -7.98 -6.44
N LYS A 41 9.66 -7.80 -7.67
CA LYS A 41 10.02 -6.66 -8.53
C LYS A 41 9.09 -5.45 -8.40
N ALA A 42 8.14 -5.47 -7.45
CA ALA A 42 7.30 -4.30 -7.22
C ALA A 42 8.15 -3.16 -6.66
N SER A 43 8.24 -2.04 -7.39
CA SER A 43 9.03 -0.88 -6.99
C SER A 43 8.29 0.03 -5.99
N LEU A 44 6.96 0.01 -6.03
CA LEU A 44 6.09 0.89 -5.24
C LEU A 44 4.93 0.12 -4.61
N GLY A 45 4.57 0.55 -3.41
CA GLY A 45 3.31 0.22 -2.76
C GLY A 45 2.57 1.48 -2.32
N TYR A 46 1.25 1.45 -2.34
CA TYR A 46 0.39 2.56 -1.91
C TYR A 46 -0.69 2.05 -0.97
N GLY A 47 -1.12 2.90 -0.05
CA GLY A 47 -2.05 2.48 0.98
C GLY A 47 -2.51 3.62 1.88
N LEU A 48 -3.09 3.23 3.00
CA LEU A 48 -3.59 4.12 4.03
C LEU A 48 -3.10 3.64 5.41
N ASN A 49 -2.86 4.59 6.30
CA ASN A 49 -2.69 4.34 7.73
C ASN A 49 -3.83 5.01 8.50
N ALA A 50 -4.40 4.30 9.46
CA ALA A 50 -5.29 4.86 10.47
C ALA A 50 -4.65 4.63 11.84
N GLU A 51 -4.57 5.67 12.65
CA GLU A 51 -3.89 5.65 13.94
C GLU A 51 -4.74 6.34 15.01
N TYR A 52 -4.73 5.77 16.20
CA TYR A 52 -5.31 6.34 17.42
C TYR A 52 -4.23 6.47 18.49
N LEU A 53 -4.05 7.67 19.03
CA LEU A 53 -3.08 7.94 20.09
C LEU A 53 -3.61 7.50 21.46
N LEU A 54 -2.94 6.52 22.07
CA LEU A 54 -3.21 6.07 23.44
C LEU A 54 -2.60 7.02 24.48
N SER A 55 -1.49 7.67 24.14
CA SER A 55 -0.79 8.62 24.99
C SER A 55 -0.10 9.70 24.15
N ASN A 56 0.66 10.60 24.77
CA ASN A 56 1.42 11.63 24.06
C ASN A 56 2.49 11.06 23.12
N ASN A 57 2.89 9.81 23.29
CA ASN A 57 4.01 9.22 22.58
C ASN A 57 3.70 7.86 21.94
N LEU A 58 2.52 7.29 22.18
CA LEU A 58 2.21 5.93 21.74
C LEU A 58 0.86 5.90 21.05
N GLY A 59 0.84 5.34 19.85
CA GLY A 59 -0.35 5.13 19.05
C GLY A 59 -0.50 3.67 18.64
N VAL A 60 -1.73 3.30 18.32
CA VAL A 60 -2.09 2.00 17.77
C VAL A 60 -3.03 2.20 16.59
N GLY A 61 -3.01 1.28 15.65
CA GLY A 61 -3.84 1.43 14.47
C GLY A 61 -3.69 0.33 13.46
N PHE A 62 -4.01 0.67 12.22
CA PHE A 62 -3.99 -0.26 11.10
C PHE A 62 -3.35 0.38 9.87
N THR A 63 -2.62 -0.43 9.13
CA THR A 63 -2.09 -0.09 7.81
C THR A 63 -2.66 -1.06 6.78
N GLY A 64 -3.26 -0.52 5.73
CA GLY A 64 -3.68 -1.27 4.54
C GLY A 64 -2.83 -0.83 3.35
N MET A 65 -2.19 -1.75 2.64
CA MET A 65 -1.37 -1.42 1.46
C MET A 65 -1.62 -2.36 0.30
N TYR A 66 -1.44 -1.85 -0.92
CA TYR A 66 -1.39 -2.61 -2.16
C TYR A 66 -0.04 -2.38 -2.83
N SER A 67 0.51 -3.44 -3.42
CA SER A 67 1.66 -3.37 -4.30
C SER A 67 1.52 -4.41 -5.41
N GLY A 68 1.90 -4.08 -6.64
CA GLY A 68 1.79 -5.01 -7.74
C GLY A 68 2.75 -4.70 -8.87
N TYR A 69 3.08 -5.72 -9.66
CA TYR A 69 3.93 -5.62 -10.83
C TYR A 69 3.54 -6.67 -11.86
N SER A 70 3.97 -6.46 -13.10
CA SER A 70 3.78 -7.42 -14.18
C SER A 70 5.10 -7.73 -14.85
N GLU A 71 5.20 -8.92 -15.42
CA GLU A 71 6.34 -9.40 -16.20
C GLU A 71 5.84 -9.98 -17.51
N ASP A 72 6.38 -9.46 -18.62
CA ASP A 72 6.08 -9.97 -19.95
C ASP A 72 7.08 -11.04 -20.35
N TYR A 73 6.58 -12.14 -20.90
CA TYR A 73 7.36 -13.25 -21.40
C TYR A 73 7.06 -13.46 -22.88
N ASN A 74 8.14 -13.56 -23.66
CA ASN A 74 8.09 -13.88 -25.08
C ASN A 74 8.75 -15.24 -25.29
N PHE A 75 8.00 -16.15 -25.89
CA PHE A 75 8.42 -17.45 -26.36
C PHE A 75 8.40 -17.46 -27.89
N PHE A 76 9.06 -18.43 -28.53
CA PHE A 76 9.08 -18.54 -29.99
C PHE A 76 7.65 -18.57 -30.57
N GLY A 77 7.17 -17.42 -31.09
CA GLY A 77 5.82 -17.25 -31.63
C GLY A 77 4.70 -16.98 -30.62
N ALA A 78 4.89 -17.19 -29.31
CA ALA A 78 3.87 -16.99 -28.28
C ALA A 78 4.29 -15.95 -27.24
N SER A 79 3.35 -15.24 -26.61
CA SER A 79 3.67 -14.29 -25.56
C SER A 79 2.56 -14.20 -24.51
N GLY A 80 2.94 -13.87 -23.29
CA GLY A 80 1.98 -13.61 -22.22
C GLY A 80 2.59 -12.86 -21.06
N THR A 81 1.74 -12.46 -20.12
CA THR A 81 2.08 -11.60 -19.00
C THR A 81 1.72 -12.32 -17.71
N TRP A 82 2.69 -12.38 -16.79
CA TRP A 82 2.40 -12.64 -15.38
C TRP A 82 2.08 -11.31 -14.69
N SER A 83 0.99 -11.26 -13.94
CA SER A 83 0.64 -10.16 -13.07
C SER A 83 0.62 -10.63 -11.63
N TYR A 84 1.35 -9.91 -10.77
CA TYR A 84 1.50 -10.18 -9.36
C TYR A 84 0.94 -9.03 -8.55
N SER A 85 0.17 -9.35 -7.52
CA SER A 85 -0.34 -8.36 -6.57
C SER A 85 -0.19 -8.84 -5.13
N ASN A 86 -0.05 -7.87 -4.24
CA ASN A 86 0.12 -8.03 -2.82
C ASN A 86 -0.81 -7.05 -2.12
N ILE A 87 -1.67 -7.56 -1.25
CA ILE A 87 -2.50 -6.77 -0.35
C ILE A 87 -2.03 -7.04 1.08
N TYR A 88 -1.61 -6.00 1.78
CA TYR A 88 -1.16 -6.06 3.16
C TYR A 88 -2.24 -5.50 4.07
N ILE A 89 -2.60 -6.25 5.10
CA ILE A 89 -3.49 -5.79 6.17
C ILE A 89 -2.74 -6.00 7.48
N MET A 90 -2.36 -4.91 8.13
CA MET A 90 -1.45 -4.94 9.27
C MET A 90 -2.01 -4.12 10.43
N GLY A 91 -1.88 -4.65 11.65
CA GLY A 91 -1.91 -3.85 12.85
C GLY A 91 -0.61 -3.06 12.98
N MET A 92 -0.70 -1.86 13.53
CA MET A 92 0.39 -0.90 13.65
C MET A 92 0.50 -0.42 15.10
N VAL A 93 1.72 -0.34 15.61
CA VAL A 93 2.06 0.38 16.84
C VAL A 93 3.06 1.47 16.47
N THR A 94 2.80 2.69 16.91
CA THR A 94 3.65 3.87 16.66
C THR A 94 4.21 4.40 17.96
N TYR A 95 5.45 4.88 17.90
CA TYR A 95 6.08 5.61 18.98
C TYR A 95 6.59 6.95 18.46
N HIS A 96 6.03 8.04 18.99
CA HIS A 96 6.31 9.42 18.62
C HIS A 96 7.37 10.01 19.53
N PHE A 97 8.35 10.66 18.93
CA PHE A 97 9.47 11.29 19.61
C PHE A 97 9.81 12.58 18.88
N ASP A 98 10.19 13.63 19.58
CA ASP A 98 10.51 14.91 18.95
C ASP A 98 12.02 15.03 18.73
N VAL A 99 12.51 14.58 17.56
CA VAL A 99 13.93 14.68 17.20
C VAL A 99 14.34 16.11 16.83
N PHE A 100 13.39 16.91 16.33
CA PHE A 100 13.68 18.21 15.75
C PHE A 100 13.29 19.40 16.64
N GLY A 101 12.68 19.14 17.80
CA GLY A 101 12.24 20.15 18.76
C GLY A 101 11.14 21.06 18.22
N SER A 102 10.35 20.60 17.25
CA SER A 102 9.46 21.45 16.46
C SER A 102 8.01 21.01 16.58
N PRO A 103 7.09 21.91 17.00
CA PRO A 103 5.67 21.58 17.11
C PRO A 103 4.99 21.30 15.76
N SER A 104 5.66 21.64 14.64
CA SER A 104 5.15 21.43 13.28
C SER A 104 5.66 20.14 12.64
N PHE A 105 6.65 19.47 13.24
CA PHE A 105 7.26 18.29 12.66
C PHE A 105 7.37 17.19 13.70
N ASP A 106 6.53 16.18 13.55
CA ASP A 106 6.44 15.05 14.45
C ASP A 106 7.17 13.85 13.84
N THR A 107 8.20 13.37 14.54
CA THR A 107 8.92 12.15 14.14
C THR A 107 8.38 10.95 14.88
N TYR A 108 8.26 9.84 14.18
CA TYR A 108 7.80 8.60 14.80
C TYR A 108 8.46 7.38 14.16
N GLY A 109 8.53 6.31 14.94
CA GLY A 109 8.83 4.97 14.47
C GLY A 109 7.55 4.13 14.50
N ALA A 110 7.40 3.21 13.55
CA ALA A 110 6.25 2.33 13.49
C ALA A 110 6.67 0.86 13.37
N PHE A 111 6.06 0.01 14.17
CA PHE A 111 6.12 -1.44 14.04
C PHE A 111 4.80 -1.95 13.46
N ASN A 112 4.86 -2.80 12.44
CA ASN A 112 3.69 -3.34 11.76
C ASN A 112 3.74 -4.87 11.77
N LEU A 113 2.62 -5.51 12.08
CA LEU A 113 2.44 -6.96 12.00
C LEU A 113 1.12 -7.28 11.33
N GLY A 114 1.12 -8.21 10.37
CA GLY A 114 -0.10 -8.60 9.70
C GLY A 114 0.10 -9.63 8.60
N TYR A 115 -0.93 -9.73 7.76
CA TYR A 115 -1.01 -10.71 6.68
C TYR A 115 -0.74 -10.06 5.33
N ASN A 116 -0.15 -10.85 4.44
CA ASN A 116 0.03 -10.52 3.05
C ASN A 116 -0.78 -11.52 2.22
N VAL A 117 -1.75 -11.01 1.45
CA VAL A 117 -2.47 -11.79 0.46
C VAL A 117 -1.78 -11.57 -0.88
N ALA A 118 -1.08 -12.59 -1.35
CA ALA A 118 -0.38 -12.59 -2.62
C ALA A 118 -1.23 -13.29 -3.69
N SER A 119 -1.25 -12.70 -4.89
CA SER A 119 -1.91 -13.29 -6.06
C SER A 119 -1.00 -13.23 -7.27
N ALA A 120 -0.98 -14.31 -8.05
CA ALA A 120 -0.28 -14.44 -9.31
C ALA A 120 -1.26 -14.92 -10.39
N SER A 121 -1.32 -14.19 -11.50
CA SER A 121 -2.20 -14.50 -12.62
C SER A 121 -1.46 -14.43 -13.95
N TRP A 122 -1.76 -15.36 -14.85
CA TRP A 122 -1.23 -15.36 -16.21
C TRP A 122 -2.26 -14.84 -17.20
N LYS A 123 -1.82 -14.18 -18.25
CA LYS A 123 -2.65 -13.85 -19.41
C LYS A 123 -1.86 -14.04 -20.69
N TRP A 124 -2.41 -14.81 -21.63
CA TRP A 124 -1.87 -14.88 -22.99
C TRP A 124 -2.10 -13.56 -23.72
N ASN A 125 -1.04 -13.01 -24.32
CA ASN A 125 -1.11 -11.88 -25.25
C ASN A 125 -1.14 -12.38 -26.69
N ASN A 126 -0.39 -13.45 -26.99
CA ASN A 126 -0.44 -14.20 -28.24
C ASN A 126 -0.26 -15.70 -27.96
N ASN A 127 -1.22 -16.53 -28.40
CA ASN A 127 -1.21 -17.98 -28.17
C ASN A 127 -1.53 -18.74 -29.46
N PRO A 128 -0.63 -18.74 -30.46
CA PRO A 128 -0.90 -19.34 -31.76
C PRO A 128 -1.00 -20.87 -31.71
N TYR A 129 -0.51 -21.49 -30.64
CA TYR A 129 -0.49 -22.94 -30.46
C TYR A 129 -1.62 -23.47 -29.56
N GLY A 130 -2.54 -22.60 -29.11
CA GLY A 130 -3.63 -22.99 -28.22
C GLY A 130 -3.17 -23.61 -26.91
N ALA A 131 -2.00 -23.19 -26.40
CA ALA A 131 -1.43 -23.70 -25.17
C ALA A 131 -2.40 -23.48 -23.99
N PRO A 132 -2.51 -24.47 -23.07
CA PRO A 132 -3.39 -24.35 -21.91
C PRO A 132 -2.95 -23.19 -21.00
N GLN A 133 -3.92 -22.67 -20.26
CA GLN A 133 -3.67 -21.64 -19.25
C GLN A 133 -2.82 -22.24 -18.11
N PRO A 134 -1.67 -21.64 -17.75
CA PRO A 134 -0.90 -22.06 -16.59
C PRO A 134 -1.72 -21.84 -15.31
N ALA A 135 -1.49 -22.67 -14.29
CA ALA A 135 -2.15 -22.51 -13.01
C ALA A 135 -1.77 -21.17 -12.36
N SER A 136 -2.78 -20.36 -12.05
CA SER A 136 -2.66 -19.19 -11.18
C SER A 136 -2.72 -19.61 -9.72
N ALA A 137 -2.03 -18.89 -8.83
CA ALA A 137 -2.04 -19.17 -7.40
C ALA A 137 -2.34 -17.90 -6.61
N SER A 138 -3.13 -18.05 -5.54
CA SER A 138 -3.28 -17.06 -4.49
C SER A 138 -2.93 -17.70 -3.15
N VAL A 139 -2.09 -17.05 -2.35
CA VAL A 139 -1.67 -17.53 -1.04
C VAL A 139 -1.97 -16.44 -0.02
N GLY A 140 -2.58 -16.82 1.09
CA GLY A 140 -2.98 -15.92 2.19
C GLY A 140 -2.70 -16.53 3.54
#